data_AF-A0A834G276-F1
#
_entry.id   AF-A0A834G276-F1
#
_cell.length_a   1.000
_cell.length_b   1.000
_cell.length_c   1.000
_cell.angle_alpha   90.00
_cell.angle_beta   90.00
_cell.angle_gamma   90.00
#
_symmetry.space_group_name_H-M   'P 1'
#
loop_
_entity.id
_entity.type
_entity.pdbx_description
1 polymer ?
#
loop_
_entity_poly.entity_id
_entity_poly.type
_entity_poly.pdbx_seq_one_letter_code
_entity_poly.pdbx_strand_id
1 'polypeptide(L)'
;MEDSGSEEDQLANQTTEDTESGPKRLKTSDGTHIPYESASTTPRGCDAAAVENSLSAMERILGYNFRNKDLLQEALTHSSWPYSRSYERLEFVGDAIICVTFSMFAYHTYPDLEPGQLSRIRAANISTEKLARLAVRHGFHQYIRINAPAVEAKIEEFASKVRHDDAVTYGDRLKAPKLLADLVESIAAAIFVDCGCDLKEFWLIFRSILEPIAMLEDLKQQPQPVSVLYELCQKQGKQVEIKYRKNDSENAACVFVDGEFVACGYSCQKDSAKIDAAKQAVSKLTETANGKEMMKGIIASTYSSQKDLSRNDVKEAIHKMTETVDDKSLSNRIPLVLNQVGEIEVAKQKLNQFCEKKQLAKPTYRVEKESGPAHEKRFICSVQMEIGSEPYAVSGMDKPRVKEAENSAASTMLQNLGRHLI
;
A
#
# COMPACT_ATOMS: atom_id res chain seq x y z
N MET A 1 -1.65 -64.28 -11.27
CA MET A 1 -1.37 -63.95 -9.86
C MET A 1 -0.05 -63.24 -9.85
N GLU A 2 -0.05 -61.95 -10.15
CA GLU A 2 1.05 -61.06 -9.83
C GLU A 2 0.42 -59.73 -9.40
N ASP A 3 0.92 -59.29 -8.26
CA ASP A 3 0.42 -58.29 -7.34
C ASP A 3 0.96 -56.92 -7.79
N SER A 4 0.10 -55.91 -7.94
CA SER A 4 0.50 -54.53 -8.27
C SER A 4 -0.15 -53.57 -7.28
N GLY A 5 0.48 -53.50 -6.10
CA GLY A 5 0.21 -52.51 -5.07
C GLY A 5 1.10 -51.27 -5.24
N SER A 6 0.44 -50.14 -5.51
CA SER A 6 0.65 -48.82 -4.89
C SER A 6 2.10 -48.32 -4.65
N GLU A 7 2.56 -47.44 -5.54
CA GLU A 7 3.52 -46.38 -5.20
C GLU A 7 2.75 -45.08 -4.92
N GLU A 8 2.60 -44.75 -3.64
CA GLU A 8 2.16 -43.45 -3.14
C GLU A 8 3.36 -42.53 -2.87
N ASP A 9 3.16 -41.26 -3.20
CA ASP A 9 3.66 -40.06 -2.53
C ASP A 9 5.17 -39.86 -2.35
N GLN A 10 5.72 -39.09 -3.30
CA GLN A 10 6.59 -37.94 -3.02
C GLN A 10 6.84 -37.13 -4.31
N LEU A 11 6.10 -36.03 -4.52
CA LEU A 11 6.63 -34.92 -5.30
C LEU A 11 6.21 -33.58 -4.70
N ALA A 12 7.15 -33.03 -3.95
CA ALA A 12 7.11 -31.71 -3.34
C ALA A 12 7.02 -30.59 -4.38
N ASN A 13 6.32 -29.53 -3.97
CA ASN A 13 6.32 -28.19 -4.57
C ASN A 13 7.69 -27.77 -5.11
N GLN A 14 7.82 -27.69 -6.43
CA GLN A 14 8.80 -26.83 -7.09
C GLN A 14 8.06 -25.64 -7.70
N THR A 15 7.92 -24.59 -6.90
CA THR A 15 7.77 -23.23 -7.38
C THR A 15 9.05 -22.88 -8.12
N THR A 16 9.00 -22.87 -9.45
CA THR A 16 10.06 -22.28 -10.28
C THR A 16 10.06 -20.78 -10.04
N GLU A 17 10.99 -20.32 -9.20
CA GLU A 17 11.38 -18.92 -9.12
C GLU A 17 11.98 -18.51 -10.46
N ASP A 18 11.34 -17.55 -11.13
CA ASP A 18 11.97 -16.77 -12.18
C ASP A 18 13.13 -16.00 -11.54
N THR A 19 14.33 -16.57 -11.65
CA THR A 19 15.57 -15.93 -11.25
C THR A 19 15.85 -14.78 -12.23
N GLU A 20 15.38 -13.57 -11.89
CA GLU A 20 16.01 -12.35 -12.41
C GLU A 20 17.46 -12.37 -11.91
N SER A 21 18.38 -12.70 -12.82
CA SER A 21 19.81 -12.67 -12.54
C SER A 21 20.20 -11.24 -12.17
N GLY A 22 20.44 -10.98 -10.89
CA GLY A 22 20.96 -9.72 -10.40
C GLY A 22 22.26 -9.33 -11.12
N PRO A 23 22.56 -8.02 -11.27
CA PRO A 23 23.80 -7.59 -11.91
C PRO A 23 25.01 -8.12 -11.13
N LYS A 24 25.94 -8.75 -11.85
CA LYS A 24 27.20 -9.27 -11.31
C LYS A 24 27.98 -8.12 -10.65
N ARG A 25 28.33 -8.27 -9.37
CA ARG A 25 29.27 -7.40 -8.64
C ARG A 25 30.49 -7.12 -9.52
N LEU A 26 30.82 -5.84 -9.72
CA LEU A 26 32.11 -5.46 -10.32
C LEU A 26 33.22 -6.02 -9.42
N LYS A 27 34.02 -6.93 -10.00
CA LYS A 27 35.29 -7.37 -9.44
C LYS A 27 36.38 -6.44 -9.96
N THR A 28 37.32 -6.05 -9.11
CA THR A 28 38.61 -5.53 -9.58
C THR A 28 39.35 -6.64 -10.33
N SER A 29 40.32 -6.28 -11.17
CA SER A 29 41.12 -7.23 -11.97
C SER A 29 41.88 -8.28 -11.15
N ASP A 30 41.96 -8.11 -9.83
CA ASP A 30 42.71 -8.99 -8.91
C ASP A 30 41.84 -9.82 -7.94
N GLY A 31 40.51 -9.83 -8.12
CA GLY A 31 39.64 -10.79 -7.43
C GLY A 31 39.51 -10.65 -5.91
N THR A 32 40.00 -9.57 -5.31
CA THR A 32 39.88 -9.27 -3.87
C THR A 32 38.59 -8.53 -3.55
N HIS A 33 37.92 -8.93 -2.46
CA HIS A 33 36.75 -8.25 -1.90
C HIS A 33 37.18 -6.95 -1.20
N ILE A 34 36.50 -5.84 -1.49
CA ILE A 34 36.72 -4.56 -0.80
C ILE A 34 36.20 -4.70 0.64
N PRO A 35 37.03 -4.49 1.68
CA PRO A 35 36.58 -4.50 3.07
C PRO A 35 35.65 -3.31 3.35
N TYR A 36 34.74 -3.49 4.30
CA TYR A 36 33.80 -2.48 4.74
C TYR A 36 34.50 -1.47 5.66
N GLU A 37 35.33 -0.58 5.09
CA GLU A 37 35.80 0.62 5.79
C GLU A 37 34.80 1.76 5.60
N SER A 38 34.61 2.53 6.68
CA SER A 38 33.75 3.72 6.75
C SER A 38 34.15 4.76 5.70
N ALA A 39 33.59 4.64 4.50
CA ALA A 39 33.80 5.59 3.42
C ALA A 39 32.84 6.78 3.57
N SER A 40 33.20 7.72 4.44
CA SER A 40 32.69 9.09 4.46
C SER A 40 33.32 9.90 3.32
N THR A 41 33.19 9.43 2.07
CA THR A 41 33.70 10.13 0.89
C THR A 41 32.70 9.99 -0.26
N THR A 42 31.74 10.91 -0.28
CA THR A 42 30.89 11.17 -1.44
C THR A 42 31.75 11.45 -2.67
N PRO A 43 31.48 10.84 -3.84
CA PRO A 43 32.16 11.19 -5.08
C PRO A 43 31.91 12.66 -5.45
N ARG A 44 32.96 13.35 -5.92
CA ARG A 44 32.85 14.68 -6.55
C ARG A 44 31.93 14.56 -7.77
N GLY A 45 30.70 15.05 -7.64
CA GLY A 45 29.70 15.09 -8.71
C GLY A 45 28.27 14.89 -8.26
N CYS A 46 28.04 14.33 -7.06
CA CYS A 46 26.73 14.35 -6.42
C CYS A 46 26.68 15.61 -5.54
N ASP A 47 25.93 16.63 -5.94
CA ASP A 47 25.79 17.84 -5.15
C ASP A 47 25.21 17.46 -3.78
N ALA A 48 26.02 17.55 -2.72
CA ALA A 48 25.60 17.19 -1.36
C ALA A 48 24.35 17.99 -0.95
N ALA A 49 24.20 19.21 -1.48
CA ALA A 49 23.00 20.02 -1.31
C ALA A 49 21.77 19.39 -1.97
N ALA A 50 21.90 18.78 -3.15
CA ALA A 50 20.79 18.12 -3.84
C ALA A 50 20.33 16.86 -3.09
N VAL A 51 21.26 16.09 -2.52
CA VAL A 51 20.94 14.93 -1.68
C VAL A 51 20.20 15.39 -0.42
N GLU A 52 20.73 16.38 0.29
CA GLU A 52 20.11 16.93 1.50
C GLU A 52 18.70 17.50 1.24
N ASN A 53 18.52 18.20 0.12
CA ASN A 53 17.21 18.71 -0.31
C ASN A 53 16.22 17.58 -0.61
N SER A 54 16.68 16.51 -1.25
CA SER A 54 15.85 15.33 -1.55
C SER A 54 15.42 14.61 -0.27
N LEU A 55 16.34 14.43 0.67
CA LEU A 55 16.04 13.84 1.98
C LEU A 55 15.04 14.70 2.77
N SER A 56 15.26 16.01 2.81
CA SER A 56 14.37 16.95 3.51
C SER A 56 12.97 17.00 2.88
N ALA A 57 12.88 16.89 1.55
CA ALA A 57 11.59 16.76 0.86
C ALA A 57 10.89 15.45 1.25
N MET A 58 11.63 14.35 1.32
CA MET A 58 11.10 13.05 1.73
C MET A 58 10.62 13.04 3.19
N GLU A 59 11.37 13.62 4.13
CA GLU A 59 10.95 13.80 5.53
C GLU A 59 9.61 14.56 5.63
N ARG A 60 9.43 15.59 4.79
CA ARG A 60 8.16 16.34 4.71
C ARG A 60 7.00 15.53 4.15
N ILE A 61 7.25 14.65 3.17
CA ILE A 61 6.22 13.78 2.61
C ILE A 61 5.82 12.74 3.65
N LEU A 62 6.78 12.15 4.35
CA LEU A 62 6.56 11.16 5.41
C LEU A 62 5.92 11.75 6.67
N GLY A 63 6.04 13.06 6.87
CA GLY A 63 5.62 13.71 8.12
C GLY A 63 6.48 13.28 9.31
N TYR A 64 7.72 12.83 9.05
CA TYR A 64 8.66 12.29 10.05
C TYR A 64 10.05 12.87 9.82
N ASN A 65 10.64 13.42 10.87
CA ASN A 65 12.01 13.93 10.85
C ASN A 65 12.94 12.86 11.42
N PHE A 66 13.90 12.41 10.63
CA PHE A 66 14.85 11.38 11.03
C PHE A 66 15.90 11.95 11.98
N ARG A 67 16.20 11.21 13.05
CA ARG A 67 17.36 11.49 13.92
C ARG A 67 18.65 11.15 13.18
N ASN A 68 18.62 10.07 12.40
CA ASN A 68 19.69 9.62 11.54
C ASN A 68 19.25 9.61 10.06
N LYS A 69 19.64 10.66 9.32
CA LYS A 69 19.34 10.80 7.89
C LYS A 69 20.01 9.73 7.02
N ASP A 70 21.06 9.07 7.50
CA ASP A 70 21.70 7.96 6.76
C ASP A 70 20.75 6.77 6.59
N LEU A 71 19.79 6.56 7.52
CA LEU A 71 18.78 5.51 7.40
C LEU A 71 17.82 5.78 6.23
N LEU A 72 17.32 7.02 6.14
CA LEU A 72 16.48 7.43 5.00
C LEU A 72 17.27 7.41 3.70
N GLN A 73 18.54 7.82 3.75
CA GLN A 73 19.44 7.72 2.63
C GLN A 73 19.60 6.26 2.16
N GLU A 74 19.89 5.31 3.06
CA GLU A 74 19.99 3.88 2.75
C GLU A 74 18.69 3.32 2.16
N ALA A 75 17.52 3.66 2.75
CA ALA A 75 16.21 3.22 2.28
C ALA A 75 15.89 3.67 0.84
N LEU A 76 16.38 4.84 0.42
CA LEU A 76 16.19 5.37 -0.93
C LEU A 76 17.26 4.92 -1.93
N THR A 77 18.12 3.95 -1.60
CA THR A 77 19.23 3.52 -2.49
C THR A 77 18.98 2.15 -3.09
N HIS A 78 18.86 2.07 -4.41
CA HIS A 78 18.82 0.80 -5.13
C HIS A 78 20.22 0.16 -5.24
N SER A 79 20.30 -1.16 -5.30
CA SER A 79 21.57 -1.92 -5.37
C SER A 79 22.41 -1.64 -6.63
N SER A 80 21.83 -1.05 -7.67
CA SER A 80 22.58 -0.57 -8.84
C SER A 80 23.37 0.72 -8.58
N TRP A 81 23.16 1.39 -7.45
CA TRP A 81 23.92 2.57 -7.05
C TRP A 81 25.23 2.15 -6.34
N PRO A 82 26.41 2.38 -6.94
CA PRO A 82 27.65 1.72 -6.50
C PRO A 82 28.33 2.35 -5.28
N TYR A 83 27.86 3.51 -4.80
CA TYR A 83 28.57 4.35 -3.84
C TYR A 83 28.02 4.30 -2.40
N SER A 84 26.97 3.54 -2.13
CA SER A 84 26.34 3.49 -0.80
C SER A 84 25.68 2.13 -0.52
N ARG A 85 25.30 1.90 0.75
CA ARG A 85 24.48 0.73 1.10
C ARG A 85 23.15 0.79 0.36
N SER A 86 22.68 -0.38 -0.11
CA SER A 86 21.38 -0.55 -0.71
C SER A 86 20.29 -0.73 0.35
N TYR A 87 19.05 -0.53 -0.05
CA TYR A 87 17.88 -0.66 0.81
C TYR A 87 17.59 -2.10 1.27
N GLU A 88 18.21 -3.13 0.67
CA GLU A 88 17.83 -4.55 0.79
C GLU A 88 17.85 -5.07 2.25
N ARG A 89 18.77 -4.56 3.09
CA ARG A 89 18.79 -4.91 4.52
C ARG A 89 17.63 -4.30 5.29
N LEU A 90 17.21 -3.11 4.89
CA LEU A 90 16.05 -2.43 5.47
C LEU A 90 14.75 -3.07 4.95
N GLU A 91 14.65 -3.40 3.66
CA GLU A 91 13.54 -4.18 3.08
C GLU A 91 13.26 -5.44 3.90
N PHE A 92 14.30 -6.25 4.15
CA PHE A 92 14.18 -7.48 4.94
C PHE A 92 13.53 -7.28 6.32
N VAL A 93 13.88 -6.18 7.02
CA VAL A 93 13.27 -5.83 8.31
C VAL A 93 11.86 -5.24 8.11
N GLY A 94 11.69 -4.48 7.04
CA GLY A 94 10.48 -3.78 6.65
C GLY A 94 9.30 -4.71 6.42
N ASP A 95 9.50 -5.77 5.64
CA ASP A 95 8.47 -6.78 5.38
C ASP A 95 7.94 -7.38 6.70
N ALA A 96 8.86 -7.78 7.59
CA ALA A 96 8.50 -8.37 8.88
C ALA A 96 7.74 -7.38 9.77
N ILE A 97 8.21 -6.12 9.87
CA ILE A 97 7.61 -5.14 10.79
C ILE A 97 6.24 -4.66 10.32
N ILE A 98 6.06 -4.46 9.01
CA ILE A 98 4.76 -4.15 8.41
C ILE A 98 3.79 -5.30 8.66
N CYS A 99 4.22 -6.54 8.41
CA CYS A 99 3.41 -7.73 8.63
C CYS A 99 2.93 -7.85 10.08
N VAL A 100 3.83 -7.72 11.05
CA VAL A 100 3.49 -7.87 12.48
C VAL A 100 2.57 -6.74 12.94
N THR A 101 2.91 -5.49 12.65
CA THR A 101 2.09 -4.35 13.10
C THR A 101 0.70 -4.32 12.49
N PHE A 102 0.60 -4.59 11.18
CA PHE A 102 -0.71 -4.70 10.53
C PHE A 102 -1.52 -5.88 11.07
N SER A 103 -0.88 -7.04 11.30
CA SER A 103 -1.57 -8.20 11.86
C SER A 103 -2.10 -7.94 13.27
N MET A 104 -1.32 -7.25 14.12
CA MET A 104 -1.76 -6.81 15.45
C MET A 104 -2.94 -5.83 15.35
N PHE A 105 -2.84 -4.85 14.46
CA PHE A 105 -3.95 -3.94 14.19
C PHE A 105 -5.22 -4.71 13.79
N ALA A 106 -5.13 -5.60 12.80
CA ALA A 106 -6.27 -6.38 12.33
C ALA A 106 -6.84 -7.29 13.43
N TYR A 107 -6.00 -7.96 14.21
CA TYR A 107 -6.41 -8.83 15.31
C TYR A 107 -7.23 -8.09 16.37
N HIS A 108 -6.79 -6.89 16.80
CA HIS A 108 -7.50 -6.09 17.78
C HIS A 108 -8.73 -5.37 17.21
N THR A 109 -8.69 -5.05 15.92
CA THR A 109 -9.79 -4.37 15.21
C THR A 109 -10.94 -5.34 14.93
N TYR A 110 -10.64 -6.62 14.72
CA TYR A 110 -11.61 -7.64 14.33
C TYR A 110 -11.49 -8.91 15.20
N PRO A 111 -11.84 -8.85 16.49
CA PRO A 111 -11.66 -9.96 17.44
C PRO A 111 -12.48 -11.21 17.09
N ASP A 112 -13.58 -11.04 16.36
CA ASP A 112 -14.51 -12.12 16.00
C ASP A 112 -14.23 -12.71 14.60
N LEU A 113 -13.15 -12.28 13.91
CA LEU A 113 -12.80 -12.82 12.60
C LEU A 113 -11.93 -14.08 12.72
N GLU A 114 -12.22 -15.05 11.86
CA GLU A 114 -11.45 -16.27 11.71
C GLU A 114 -10.08 -15.98 11.07
N PRO A 115 -9.06 -16.83 11.31
CA PRO A 115 -7.70 -16.63 10.79
C PRO A 115 -7.64 -16.44 9.27
N GLY A 116 -8.50 -17.13 8.52
CA GLY A 116 -8.59 -17.00 7.06
C GLY A 116 -9.07 -15.62 6.60
N GLN A 117 -10.00 -14.99 7.33
CA GLN A 117 -10.51 -13.66 7.02
C GLN A 117 -9.48 -12.59 7.38
N LEU A 118 -8.81 -12.70 8.53
CA LEU A 118 -7.71 -11.82 8.91
C LEU A 118 -6.57 -11.85 7.88
N SER A 119 -6.25 -13.04 7.36
CA SER A 119 -5.26 -13.21 6.29
C SER A 119 -5.64 -12.48 5.00
N ARG A 120 -6.93 -12.43 4.66
CA ARG A 120 -7.44 -11.69 3.48
C ARG A 120 -7.34 -10.17 3.68
N ILE A 121 -7.70 -9.67 4.87
CA ILE A 121 -7.56 -8.25 5.22
C ILE A 121 -6.09 -7.84 5.12
N ARG A 122 -5.20 -8.68 5.66
CA ARG A 122 -3.76 -8.47 5.55
C ARG A 122 -3.31 -8.42 4.09
N ALA A 123 -3.61 -9.44 3.29
CA ALA A 123 -3.22 -9.48 1.89
C ALA A 123 -3.73 -8.29 1.06
N ALA A 124 -4.90 -7.74 1.38
CA ALA A 124 -5.44 -6.55 0.72
C ALA A 124 -4.69 -5.26 1.04
N ASN A 125 -3.97 -5.22 2.16
CA ASN A 125 -3.32 -4.00 2.68
C ASN A 125 -1.80 -4.02 2.59
N ILE A 126 -1.18 -5.19 2.54
CA ILE A 126 0.28 -5.34 2.55
C ILE A 126 0.79 -6.26 1.42
N SER A 127 0.11 -6.26 0.26
CA SER A 127 0.63 -6.93 -0.94
C SER A 127 1.63 -6.06 -1.69
N THR A 128 2.54 -6.68 -2.46
CA THR A 128 3.48 -5.99 -3.34
C THR A 128 2.80 -4.95 -4.22
N GLU A 129 1.63 -5.27 -4.79
CA GLU A 129 0.88 -4.32 -5.61
C GLU A 129 0.36 -3.13 -4.80
N LYS A 130 -0.20 -3.38 -3.61
CA LYS A 130 -0.69 -2.31 -2.72
C LYS A 130 0.46 -1.38 -2.31
N LEU A 131 1.59 -1.93 -1.87
CA LEU A 131 2.76 -1.14 -1.45
C LEU A 131 3.37 -0.38 -2.63
N ALA A 132 3.48 -0.99 -3.81
CA ALA A 132 3.97 -0.31 -5.01
C ALA A 132 3.08 0.88 -5.41
N ARG A 133 1.75 0.73 -5.33
CA ARG A 133 0.81 1.84 -5.57
C ARG A 133 0.95 2.94 -4.52
N LEU A 134 1.24 2.60 -3.26
CA LEU A 134 1.55 3.60 -2.22
C LEU A 134 2.82 4.39 -2.54
N ALA A 135 3.90 3.72 -2.99
CA ALA A 135 5.13 4.39 -3.41
C ALA A 135 4.89 5.38 -4.57
N VAL A 136 3.97 5.07 -5.48
CA VAL A 136 3.56 6.00 -6.55
C VAL A 136 2.72 7.15 -5.99
N ARG A 137 1.68 6.83 -5.21
CA ARG A 137 0.73 7.82 -4.67
C ARG A 137 1.42 8.89 -3.81
N HIS A 138 2.39 8.49 -2.99
CA HIS A 138 3.17 9.41 -2.16
C HIS A 138 4.38 10.01 -2.87
N GLY A 139 4.67 9.61 -4.11
CA GLY A 139 5.79 10.14 -4.89
C GLY A 139 7.16 9.62 -4.47
N PHE A 140 7.26 8.58 -3.64
CA PHE A 140 8.54 8.04 -3.15
C PHE A 140 9.49 7.62 -4.27
N HIS A 141 8.93 7.05 -5.34
CA HIS A 141 9.67 6.64 -6.53
C HIS A 141 10.47 7.77 -7.21
N GLN A 142 10.13 9.05 -6.96
CA GLN A 142 10.85 10.20 -7.52
C GLN A 142 12.16 10.49 -6.78
N TYR A 143 12.32 9.95 -5.57
CA TYR A 143 13.47 10.19 -4.69
C TYR A 143 14.43 9.00 -4.62
N ILE A 144 14.13 7.90 -5.32
CA ILE A 144 15.00 6.73 -5.33
C ILE A 144 16.28 7.03 -6.12
N ARG A 145 17.43 6.68 -5.54
CA ARG A 145 18.71 6.68 -6.23
C ARG A 145 18.90 5.34 -6.91
N ILE A 146 18.73 5.35 -8.22
CA ILE A 146 18.85 4.20 -9.08
C ILE A 146 19.73 4.56 -10.28
N ASN A 147 20.52 3.59 -10.74
CA ASN A 147 21.29 3.68 -11.97
C ASN A 147 20.99 2.42 -12.80
N ALA A 148 19.74 2.32 -13.28
CA ALA A 148 19.26 1.15 -14.01
C ALA A 148 18.11 1.56 -14.95
N PRO A 149 18.41 2.02 -16.17
CA PRO A 149 17.42 2.59 -17.09
C PRO A 149 16.24 1.67 -17.40
N ALA A 150 16.49 0.36 -17.50
CA ALA A 150 15.43 -0.63 -17.74
C ALA A 150 14.45 -0.77 -16.57
N VAL A 151 14.90 -0.54 -15.34
CA VAL A 151 14.07 -0.57 -14.14
C VAL A 151 13.32 0.74 -14.00
N GLU A 152 13.98 1.87 -14.26
CA GLU A 152 13.36 3.20 -14.30
C GLU A 152 12.19 3.26 -15.29
N ALA A 153 12.36 2.74 -16.51
CA ALA A 153 11.30 2.67 -17.50
C ALA A 153 10.08 1.85 -17.01
N LYS A 154 10.29 0.75 -16.29
CA LYS A 154 9.20 -0.05 -15.70
C LYS A 154 8.48 0.73 -14.58
N ILE A 155 9.22 1.49 -13.77
CA ILE A 155 8.65 2.34 -12.72
C ILE A 155 7.79 3.44 -13.34
N GLU A 156 8.29 4.13 -14.37
CA GLU A 156 7.53 5.17 -15.09
C GLU A 156 6.29 4.61 -15.77
N GLU A 157 6.40 3.46 -16.44
CA GLU A 157 5.26 2.79 -17.06
C GLU A 157 4.18 2.47 -16.02
N PHE A 158 4.57 1.92 -14.87
CA PHE A 158 3.64 1.64 -13.78
C PHE A 158 3.05 2.93 -13.20
N ALA A 159 3.89 3.91 -12.87
CA ALA A 159 3.46 5.18 -12.28
C ALA A 159 2.49 5.96 -13.18
N SER A 160 2.67 5.91 -14.51
CA SER A 160 1.78 6.54 -15.48
C SER A 160 0.37 5.93 -15.51
N LYS A 161 0.24 4.65 -15.10
CA LYS A 161 -1.01 3.90 -15.14
C LYS A 161 -1.72 3.84 -13.79
N VAL A 162 -0.99 4.00 -12.69
CA VAL A 162 -1.58 4.09 -11.35
C VAL A 162 -2.36 5.40 -11.23
N ARG A 163 -3.68 5.30 -11.07
CA ARG A 163 -4.50 6.46 -10.77
C ARG A 163 -4.49 6.70 -9.25
N HIS A 164 -4.64 7.96 -8.84
CA HIS A 164 -4.66 8.32 -7.42
C HIS A 164 -5.78 7.66 -6.60
N ASP A 165 -6.74 6.97 -7.22
CA ASP A 165 -7.94 6.41 -6.60
C ASP A 165 -8.14 4.91 -6.91
N ASP A 166 -7.14 4.22 -7.48
CA ASP A 166 -7.26 2.79 -7.75
C ASP A 166 -7.27 2.01 -6.43
N ALA A 167 -8.45 1.57 -6.00
CA ALA A 167 -8.56 0.40 -5.15
C ALA A 167 -7.94 -0.79 -5.88
N VAL A 168 -7.17 -1.63 -5.19
CA VAL A 168 -6.54 -2.81 -5.80
C VAL A 168 -7.64 -3.76 -6.26
N THR A 169 -7.98 -3.73 -7.54
CA THR A 169 -8.92 -4.68 -8.14
C THR A 169 -8.20 -5.95 -8.51
N TYR A 170 -8.67 -7.10 -8.02
CA TYR A 170 -8.06 -8.39 -8.32
C TYR A 170 -8.02 -8.67 -9.82
N GLY A 171 -6.85 -9.08 -10.33
CA GLY A 171 -6.67 -9.39 -11.75
C GLY A 171 -6.44 -8.17 -12.65
N ASP A 172 -5.97 -7.06 -12.09
CA ASP A 172 -5.42 -5.98 -12.88
C ASP A 172 -4.18 -6.50 -13.65
N ARG A 173 -4.07 -6.13 -14.94
CA ARG A 173 -3.05 -6.71 -15.84
C ARG A 173 -1.66 -6.10 -15.62
N LEU A 174 -1.55 -5.13 -14.73
CA LEU A 174 -0.35 -4.36 -14.48
C LEU A 174 0.51 -5.05 -13.43
N LYS A 175 1.66 -5.60 -13.85
CA LYS A 175 2.65 -6.13 -12.91
C LYS A 175 3.30 -4.96 -12.17
N ALA A 176 3.05 -4.86 -10.87
CA ALA A 176 3.76 -3.91 -10.03
C ALA A 176 5.28 -4.23 -10.03
N PRO A 177 6.16 -3.23 -10.26
CA PRO A 177 7.59 -3.39 -10.05
C PRO A 177 7.86 -3.72 -8.58
N LYS A 178 8.47 -4.88 -8.30
CA LYS A 178 8.75 -5.33 -6.93
C LYS A 178 9.51 -4.27 -6.13
N LEU A 179 10.49 -3.62 -6.77
CA LEU A 179 11.28 -2.52 -6.20
C LEU A 179 10.43 -1.43 -5.52
N LEU A 180 9.24 -1.10 -6.04
CA LEU A 180 8.40 -0.08 -5.42
C LEU A 180 7.80 -0.55 -4.09
N ALA A 181 7.52 -1.84 -3.93
CA ALA A 181 7.13 -2.41 -2.65
C ALA A 181 8.33 -2.44 -1.69
N ASP A 182 9.48 -2.92 -2.17
CA ASP A 182 10.72 -2.98 -1.40
C ASP A 182 11.12 -1.58 -0.87
N LEU A 183 10.86 -0.53 -1.66
CA LEU A 183 11.07 0.86 -1.27
C LEU A 183 10.19 1.29 -0.09
N VAL A 184 8.92 0.88 -0.06
CA VAL A 184 8.03 1.19 1.07
C VAL A 184 8.47 0.41 2.32
N GLU A 185 8.84 -0.85 2.15
CA GLU A 185 9.34 -1.72 3.22
C GLU A 185 10.64 -1.16 3.82
N SER A 186 11.57 -0.71 2.98
CA SER A 186 12.83 -0.14 3.44
C SER A 186 12.63 1.19 4.19
N ILE A 187 11.72 2.06 3.73
CA ILE A 187 11.33 3.28 4.44
C ILE A 187 10.69 2.93 5.78
N ALA A 188 9.82 1.92 5.83
CA ALA A 188 9.19 1.47 7.06
C ALA A 188 10.23 1.01 8.09
N ALA A 189 11.20 0.19 7.65
CA ALA A 189 12.31 -0.22 8.50
C ALA A 189 13.19 0.96 8.95
N ALA A 190 13.47 1.92 8.07
CA ALA A 190 14.23 3.11 8.44
C ALA A 190 13.53 3.90 9.56
N ILE A 191 12.21 4.12 9.45
CA ILE A 191 11.40 4.77 10.50
C ILE A 191 11.46 3.96 11.79
N PHE A 192 11.25 2.64 11.70
CA PHE A 192 11.24 1.75 12.86
C PHE A 192 12.59 1.75 13.61
N VAL A 193 13.71 1.71 12.89
CA VAL A 193 15.04 1.76 13.49
C VAL A 193 15.30 3.15 14.09
N ASP A 194 14.93 4.22 13.40
CA ASP A 194 15.17 5.60 13.85
C ASP A 194 14.35 5.97 15.10
N CYS A 195 13.13 5.43 15.23
CA CYS A 195 12.30 5.58 16.42
C CYS A 195 12.66 4.61 17.56
N GLY A 196 13.83 3.94 17.48
CA GLY A 196 14.34 3.09 18.57
C GLY A 196 13.67 1.72 18.67
N CYS A 197 13.16 1.18 17.56
CA CYS A 197 12.43 -0.08 17.49
C CYS A 197 11.11 -0.08 18.30
N ASP A 198 10.53 1.10 18.50
CA ASP A 198 9.22 1.24 19.14
C ASP A 198 8.09 0.98 18.12
N LEU A 199 7.43 -0.17 18.26
CA LEU A 199 6.32 -0.60 17.39
C LEU A 199 5.16 0.41 17.37
N LYS A 200 4.94 1.15 18.46
CA LYS A 200 3.82 2.09 18.62
C LYS A 200 4.13 3.39 17.89
N GLU A 201 5.31 3.96 18.14
CA GLU A 201 5.74 5.17 17.43
C GLU A 201 5.79 4.89 15.92
N PHE A 202 6.36 3.74 15.53
CA PHE A 202 6.37 3.29 14.14
C PHE A 202 4.96 3.18 13.54
N TRP A 203 4.03 2.49 14.20
CA TRP A 203 2.67 2.30 13.66
C TRP A 203 1.92 3.63 13.51
N LEU A 204 2.09 4.56 14.45
CA LEU A 204 1.47 5.89 14.38
C LEU A 204 1.94 6.66 13.13
N ILE A 205 3.21 6.56 12.77
CA ILE A 205 3.79 7.21 11.59
C ILE A 205 3.37 6.44 10.33
N PHE A 206 3.67 5.13 10.28
CA PHE A 206 3.52 4.31 9.09
C PHE A 206 2.06 4.11 8.67
N ARG A 207 1.12 4.12 9.63
CA ARG A 207 -0.31 4.05 9.32
C ARG A 207 -0.74 5.14 8.34
N SER A 208 -0.23 6.36 8.50
CA SER A 208 -0.57 7.48 7.61
C SER A 208 -0.13 7.21 6.15
N ILE A 209 0.96 6.46 5.97
CA ILE A 209 1.48 6.03 4.67
C ILE A 209 0.62 4.92 4.07
N LEU A 210 0.11 4.00 4.90
CA LEU A 210 -0.75 2.89 4.47
C LEU A 210 -2.15 3.30 4.00
N GLU A 211 -2.62 4.51 4.34
CA GLU A 211 -3.96 4.96 3.96
C GLU A 211 -4.12 5.08 2.42
N PRO A 212 -5.29 4.74 1.86
CA PRO A 212 -6.47 4.20 2.54
C PRO A 212 -6.29 2.72 2.89
N ILE A 213 -6.62 2.34 4.13
CA ILE A 213 -6.61 0.94 4.54
C ILE A 213 -7.92 0.25 4.10
N ALA A 214 -7.80 -0.82 3.32
CA ALA A 214 -8.94 -1.63 2.90
C ALA A 214 -9.55 -2.36 4.11
N MET A 215 -10.79 -2.03 4.43
CA MET A 215 -11.56 -2.59 5.54
C MET A 215 -12.37 -3.81 5.09
N LEU A 216 -12.99 -4.50 6.05
CA LEU A 216 -13.84 -5.65 5.77
C LEU A 216 -14.93 -5.34 4.75
N GLU A 217 -15.56 -4.16 4.85
CA GLU A 217 -16.65 -3.74 3.95
C GLU A 217 -16.19 -3.59 2.50
N ASP A 218 -14.98 -3.07 2.27
CA ASP A 218 -14.39 -2.96 0.93
C ASP A 218 -14.18 -4.36 0.32
N LEU A 219 -13.81 -5.34 1.15
CA LEU A 219 -13.63 -6.73 0.74
C LEU A 219 -14.95 -7.48 0.51
N LYS A 220 -16.05 -7.04 1.14
CA LYS A 220 -17.41 -7.55 0.84
C LYS A 220 -17.85 -7.13 -0.56
N GLN A 221 -17.52 -5.90 -0.95
CA GLN A 221 -17.88 -5.34 -2.25
C GLN A 221 -17.03 -5.92 -3.39
N GLN A 222 -15.80 -6.35 -3.09
CA GLN A 222 -14.91 -6.98 -4.07
C GLN A 222 -14.31 -8.30 -3.52
N PRO A 223 -15.11 -9.37 -3.43
CA PRO A 223 -14.62 -10.62 -2.86
C PRO A 223 -13.62 -11.30 -3.79
N GLN A 224 -12.59 -11.90 -3.19
CA GLN A 224 -11.52 -12.61 -3.91
C GLN A 224 -12.08 -13.79 -4.74
N PRO A 225 -11.99 -13.75 -6.08
CA PRO A 225 -12.66 -14.73 -6.94
C PRO A 225 -12.25 -16.18 -6.67
N VAL A 226 -10.97 -16.42 -6.40
CA VAL A 226 -10.44 -17.75 -6.10
C VAL A 226 -11.03 -18.27 -4.79
N SER A 227 -11.04 -17.46 -3.74
CA SER A 227 -11.60 -17.85 -2.45
C SER A 227 -13.11 -18.13 -2.53
N VAL A 228 -13.85 -17.28 -3.25
CA VAL A 228 -15.29 -17.48 -3.48
C VAL A 228 -15.57 -18.78 -4.22
N LEU A 229 -14.77 -19.10 -5.24
CA LEU A 229 -14.88 -20.36 -5.98
C LEU A 229 -14.75 -21.58 -5.06
N TYR A 230 -13.68 -21.62 -4.25
CA TYR A 230 -13.46 -22.73 -3.32
C TYR A 230 -14.58 -22.84 -2.28
N GLU A 231 -15.01 -21.74 -1.67
CA GLU A 231 -16.10 -21.73 -0.69
C GLU A 231 -17.43 -22.22 -1.32
N LEU A 232 -17.73 -21.78 -2.55
CA LEU A 232 -18.95 -22.16 -3.25
C LEU A 232 -19.00 -23.65 -3.57
N CYS A 233 -17.90 -24.21 -4.07
CA CYS A 233 -17.80 -25.63 -4.36
C CYS A 233 -17.77 -26.48 -3.08
N GLN A 234 -17.05 -26.05 -2.04
CA GLN A 234 -16.98 -26.77 -0.77
C GLN A 234 -18.36 -26.90 -0.10
N LYS A 235 -19.18 -25.84 -0.11
CA LYS A 235 -20.56 -25.89 0.41
C LYS A 235 -21.46 -26.86 -0.35
N GLN A 236 -21.12 -27.16 -1.61
CA GLN A 236 -21.82 -28.14 -2.44
C GLN A 236 -21.20 -29.54 -2.34
N GLY A 237 -20.15 -29.73 -1.54
CA GLY A 237 -19.40 -30.99 -1.48
C GLY A 237 -18.60 -31.30 -2.74
N LYS A 238 -18.30 -30.29 -3.55
CA LYS A 238 -17.59 -30.44 -4.83
C LYS A 238 -16.10 -30.12 -4.70
N GLN A 239 -15.27 -30.82 -5.47
CA GLN A 239 -13.83 -30.58 -5.52
C GLN A 239 -13.45 -29.64 -6.67
N VAL A 240 -12.58 -28.69 -6.38
CA VAL A 240 -12.08 -27.72 -7.37
C VAL A 240 -10.63 -28.02 -7.70
N GLU A 241 -10.34 -28.17 -8.99
CA GLU A 241 -8.99 -28.32 -9.52
C GLU A 241 -8.69 -27.19 -10.51
N ILE A 242 -7.54 -26.53 -10.38
CA ILE A 242 -7.09 -25.48 -11.31
C ILE A 242 -5.82 -25.97 -12.03
N LYS A 243 -5.94 -26.22 -13.34
CA LYS A 243 -4.84 -26.68 -14.19
C LYS A 243 -4.24 -25.49 -14.94
N TYR A 244 -2.91 -25.44 -15.00
CA TYR A 244 -2.19 -24.41 -15.74
C TYR A 244 -1.70 -24.96 -17.07
N ARG A 245 -1.80 -24.13 -18.11
CA ARG A 245 -1.17 -24.37 -19.42
C ARG A 245 -0.39 -23.12 -19.81
N LYS A 246 0.83 -23.31 -20.27
CA LYS A 246 1.67 -22.24 -20.81
C LYS A 246 1.63 -22.33 -22.34
N ASN A 247 1.19 -21.26 -23.00
CA ASN A 247 1.41 -21.06 -24.44
C ASN A 247 2.50 -19.99 -24.62
N ASP A 248 3.10 -19.91 -25.82
CA ASP A 248 4.27 -19.06 -26.09
C ASP A 248 4.10 -17.57 -25.77
N SER A 249 2.87 -17.06 -25.68
CA SER A 249 2.57 -15.65 -25.39
C SER A 249 1.71 -15.40 -24.15
N GLU A 250 1.01 -16.40 -23.59
CA GLU A 250 0.04 -16.21 -22.49
C GLU A 250 -0.03 -17.43 -21.56
N ASN A 251 -0.16 -17.18 -20.26
CA ASN A 251 -0.49 -18.19 -19.27
C ASN A 251 -2.00 -18.39 -19.24
N ALA A 252 -2.44 -19.65 -19.29
CA ALA A 252 -3.83 -20.03 -19.11
C ALA A 252 -3.99 -20.81 -17.80
N ALA A 253 -5.04 -20.49 -17.05
CA ALA A 253 -5.50 -21.29 -15.93
C ALA A 253 -6.92 -21.76 -16.22
N CYS A 254 -7.21 -23.04 -16.02
CA CYS A 254 -8.53 -23.61 -16.29
C CYS A 254 -9.06 -24.30 -15.05
N VAL A 255 -10.30 -23.96 -14.68
CA VAL A 255 -11.02 -24.47 -13.52
C VAL A 255 -11.83 -25.69 -13.93
N PHE A 256 -11.66 -26.77 -13.16
CA PHE A 256 -12.44 -27.99 -13.22
C PHE A 256 -13.14 -28.20 -11.87
N VAL A 257 -14.39 -28.64 -11.92
CA VAL A 257 -15.19 -28.97 -10.72
C VAL A 257 -15.67 -30.40 -10.87
N ASP A 258 -15.31 -31.27 -9.91
CA ASP A 258 -15.54 -32.72 -9.98
C ASP A 258 -15.05 -33.37 -11.30
N GLY A 259 -13.94 -32.87 -11.83
CA GLY A 259 -13.35 -33.31 -13.10
C GLY A 259 -13.96 -32.69 -14.36
N GLU A 260 -15.09 -31.97 -14.25
CA GLU A 260 -15.73 -31.30 -15.38
C GLU A 260 -15.18 -29.90 -15.62
N PHE A 261 -14.97 -29.56 -16.90
CA PHE A 261 -14.46 -28.24 -17.28
C PHE A 261 -15.49 -27.13 -17.04
N VAL A 262 -15.11 -26.08 -16.30
CA VAL A 262 -15.97 -24.94 -16.01
C VAL A 262 -15.59 -23.71 -16.83
N ALA A 263 -14.38 -23.19 -16.66
CA ALA A 263 -13.92 -21.94 -17.29
C ALA A 263 -12.38 -21.88 -17.41
N CYS A 264 -11.86 -21.03 -18.29
CA CYS A 264 -10.43 -20.70 -18.36
C CYS A 264 -10.22 -19.19 -18.28
N GLY A 265 -9.15 -18.76 -17.63
CA GLY A 265 -8.66 -17.38 -17.63
C GLY A 265 -7.28 -17.28 -18.24
N TYR A 266 -6.98 -16.10 -18.78
CA TYR A 266 -5.79 -15.86 -19.60
C TYR A 266 -5.09 -14.58 -19.15
N SER A 267 -3.77 -14.65 -18.98
CA SER A 267 -2.95 -13.47 -18.67
C SER A 267 -1.48 -13.73 -18.96
N CYS A 268 -0.72 -12.65 -19.15
CA CYS A 268 0.75 -12.73 -19.15
C CYS A 268 1.31 -13.17 -17.77
N GLN A 269 0.51 -13.13 -16.70
CA GLN A 269 0.90 -13.56 -15.35
C GLN A 269 0.09 -14.76 -14.86
N LYS A 270 0.76 -15.74 -14.26
CA LYS A 270 0.14 -16.99 -13.78
C LYS A 270 -0.98 -16.74 -12.75
N ASP A 271 -0.75 -15.88 -11.77
CA ASP A 271 -1.73 -15.59 -10.72
C ASP A 271 -2.92 -14.77 -11.24
N SER A 272 -2.68 -13.85 -12.18
CA SER A 272 -3.76 -13.12 -12.85
C SER A 272 -4.63 -14.05 -13.69
N ALA A 273 -4.04 -15.01 -14.41
CA ALA A 273 -4.78 -16.03 -15.15
C ALA A 273 -5.64 -16.88 -14.21
N LYS A 274 -5.11 -17.26 -13.04
CA LYS A 274 -5.85 -17.97 -11.98
C LYS A 274 -7.04 -17.17 -11.47
N ILE A 275 -6.85 -15.89 -11.17
CA ILE A 275 -7.91 -14.99 -10.71
C ILE A 275 -8.99 -14.85 -11.78
N ASP A 276 -8.60 -14.61 -13.04
CA ASP A 276 -9.53 -14.50 -14.17
C ASP A 276 -10.34 -15.78 -14.38
N ALA A 277 -9.68 -16.95 -14.33
CA ALA A 277 -10.33 -18.25 -14.45
C ALA A 277 -11.37 -18.46 -13.33
N ALA A 278 -11.01 -18.09 -12.10
CA ALA A 278 -11.91 -18.17 -10.96
C ALA A 278 -13.09 -17.19 -11.08
N LYS A 279 -12.88 -15.96 -11.57
CA LYS A 279 -13.97 -15.01 -11.85
C LYS A 279 -14.99 -15.59 -12.82
N GLN A 280 -14.50 -16.11 -13.95
CA GLN A 280 -15.35 -16.72 -14.97
C GLN A 280 -16.08 -17.96 -14.44
N ALA A 281 -15.38 -18.81 -13.68
CA ALA A 281 -15.99 -19.99 -13.07
C ALA A 281 -17.08 -19.62 -12.06
N VAL A 282 -16.83 -18.65 -11.17
CA VAL A 282 -17.84 -18.15 -10.22
C VAL A 282 -19.05 -17.59 -10.96
N SER A 283 -18.85 -16.78 -12.00
CA SER A 283 -19.95 -16.27 -12.83
C SER A 283 -20.80 -17.41 -13.37
N LYS A 284 -20.18 -18.40 -14.01
CA LYS A 284 -20.88 -19.54 -14.61
C LYS A 284 -21.61 -20.41 -13.58
N LEU A 285 -21.01 -20.65 -12.42
CA LEU A 285 -21.63 -21.45 -11.35
C LEU A 285 -22.77 -20.71 -10.63
N THR A 286 -22.79 -19.37 -10.69
CA THR A 286 -23.79 -18.52 -10.03
C THR A 286 -24.90 -18.03 -10.96
N GLU A 287 -24.92 -18.44 -12.23
CA GLU A 287 -25.99 -18.06 -13.18
C GLU A 287 -27.37 -18.60 -12.77
N THR A 288 -27.42 -19.73 -12.07
CA THR A 288 -28.67 -20.34 -11.58
C THR A 288 -29.24 -19.57 -10.38
N ALA A 289 -30.57 -19.58 -10.19
CA ALA A 289 -31.21 -18.91 -9.05
C ALA A 289 -30.67 -19.40 -7.69
N ASN A 290 -30.44 -20.71 -7.56
CA ASN A 290 -29.79 -21.33 -6.40
C ASN A 290 -28.33 -20.85 -6.23
N GLY A 291 -27.59 -20.71 -7.33
CA GLY A 291 -26.22 -20.18 -7.32
C GLY A 291 -26.13 -18.73 -6.86
N LYS A 292 -27.08 -17.86 -7.26
CA LYS A 292 -27.14 -16.46 -6.79
C LYS A 292 -27.46 -16.36 -5.30
N GLU A 293 -28.38 -17.20 -4.82
CA GLU A 293 -28.76 -17.24 -3.41
C GLU A 293 -27.61 -17.79 -2.54
N MET A 294 -26.89 -18.81 -3.02
CA MET A 294 -25.65 -19.28 -2.40
C MET A 294 -24.55 -18.22 -2.39
N MET A 295 -24.36 -17.47 -3.49
CA MET A 295 -23.36 -16.39 -3.53
C MET A 295 -23.68 -15.31 -2.49
N LYS A 296 -24.96 -14.91 -2.39
CA LYS A 296 -25.42 -14.02 -1.32
C LYS A 296 -25.20 -14.63 0.06
N GLY A 297 -25.45 -15.93 0.23
CA GLY A 297 -25.23 -16.66 1.46
C GLY A 297 -23.75 -16.85 1.82
N ILE A 298 -22.84 -16.87 0.86
CA ILE A 298 -21.38 -16.91 1.07
C ILE A 298 -20.89 -15.51 1.44
N ILE A 299 -21.25 -14.48 0.69
CA ILE A 299 -20.95 -13.08 1.06
C ILE A 299 -21.54 -12.78 2.44
N ALA A 300 -22.75 -13.25 2.73
CA ALA A 300 -23.32 -13.16 4.07
C ALA A 300 -22.51 -14.01 5.06
N SER A 301 -22.35 -15.33 4.92
CA SER A 301 -21.67 -16.15 5.95
C SER A 301 -20.21 -15.79 6.19
N THR A 302 -19.49 -15.39 5.14
CA THR A 302 -18.09 -14.98 5.19
C THR A 302 -17.95 -13.60 5.81
N TYR A 303 -19.05 -12.86 6.03
CA TYR A 303 -19.02 -11.49 6.54
C TYR A 303 -20.20 -11.12 7.46
N SER A 304 -20.93 -12.11 7.98
CA SER A 304 -22.17 -11.96 8.75
C SER A 304 -21.84 -11.90 10.23
N SER A 305 -22.56 -11.03 10.92
CA SER A 305 -22.50 -10.81 12.37
C SER A 305 -21.31 -9.96 12.84
N GLN A 306 -21.02 -8.83 12.19
CA GLN A 306 -20.03 -7.90 12.75
C GLN A 306 -20.53 -6.46 12.70
N LYS A 307 -20.42 -5.82 13.86
CA LYS A 307 -20.81 -4.44 14.13
C LYS A 307 -20.02 -3.52 13.19
N ASP A 308 -20.69 -2.53 12.59
CA ASP A 308 -20.00 -1.46 11.86
C ASP A 308 -18.92 -0.88 12.77
N LEU A 309 -17.66 -0.95 12.33
CA LEU A 309 -16.56 -0.41 13.12
C LEU A 309 -16.72 1.10 13.22
N SER A 310 -16.99 1.56 14.43
CA SER A 310 -17.02 2.98 14.71
C SER A 310 -15.58 3.52 14.79
N ARG A 311 -15.43 4.82 14.56
CA ARG A 311 -14.17 5.54 14.77
C ARG A 311 -13.59 5.32 16.18
N ASN A 312 -14.42 4.96 17.16
CA ASN A 312 -13.99 4.67 18.52
C ASN A 312 -13.41 3.26 18.66
N ASP A 313 -13.92 2.27 17.92
CA ASP A 313 -13.40 0.89 17.94
C ASP A 313 -11.98 0.84 17.36
N VAL A 314 -11.72 1.61 16.29
CA VAL A 314 -10.38 1.78 15.72
C VAL A 314 -9.44 2.47 16.71
N LYS A 315 -9.92 3.48 17.46
CA LYS A 315 -9.12 4.14 18.50
C LYS A 315 -8.83 3.20 19.66
N GLU A 316 -9.78 2.35 20.05
CA GLU A 316 -9.61 1.37 21.10
C GLU A 316 -8.63 0.25 20.68
N ALA A 317 -8.66 -0.19 19.42
CA ALA A 317 -7.67 -1.13 18.89
C ALA A 317 -6.24 -0.55 18.90
N ILE A 318 -6.10 0.74 18.52
CA ILE A 318 -4.83 1.47 18.69
C ILE A 318 -4.46 1.55 20.17
N HIS A 319 -5.42 1.84 21.05
CA HIS A 319 -5.17 1.91 22.49
C HIS A 319 -4.67 0.57 23.05
N LYS A 320 -5.33 -0.54 22.72
CA LYS A 320 -4.92 -1.91 23.12
C LYS A 320 -3.56 -2.30 22.56
N MET A 321 -3.26 -1.94 21.31
CA MET A 321 -1.91 -2.07 20.74
C MET A 321 -0.87 -1.21 21.50
N THR A 322 -1.31 -0.16 22.20
CA THR A 322 -0.47 0.81 22.92
C THR A 322 -0.50 0.69 24.45
N GLU A 323 -1.31 -0.19 25.05
CA GLU A 323 -1.47 -0.33 26.51
C GLU A 323 -0.26 -0.98 27.22
N THR A 324 0.66 -1.59 26.48
CA THR A 324 1.82 -2.32 27.07
C THR A 324 3.03 -1.46 27.49
N VAL A 325 2.96 -0.13 27.45
CA VAL A 325 4.13 0.74 27.78
C VAL A 325 3.68 1.99 28.54
N ASP A 326 4.13 2.09 29.80
CA ASP A 326 3.95 3.21 30.73
C ASP A 326 4.82 4.44 30.38
N ASP A 327 4.80 4.94 29.13
CA ASP A 327 5.56 6.14 28.77
C ASP A 327 4.67 7.38 28.59
N LYS A 328 4.78 8.31 29.56
CA LYS A 328 4.12 9.62 29.55
C LYS A 328 4.50 10.49 28.33
N SER A 329 5.64 10.23 27.69
CA SER A 329 6.10 10.92 26.47
C SER A 329 5.21 10.60 25.26
N LEU A 330 4.76 9.35 25.13
CA LEU A 330 3.93 8.87 24.02
C LEU A 330 2.49 9.40 24.12
N SER A 331 1.95 9.50 25.33
CA SER A 331 0.61 10.08 25.61
C SER A 331 0.45 11.52 25.10
N ASN A 332 1.54 12.30 25.08
CA ASN A 332 1.53 13.68 24.56
C ASN A 332 1.65 13.76 23.03
N ARG A 333 2.14 12.71 22.35
CA ARG A 333 2.29 12.67 20.88
C ARG A 333 1.07 12.08 20.17
N ILE A 334 0.32 11.19 20.82
CA ILE A 334 -0.91 10.58 20.29
C ILE A 334 -1.97 11.62 19.86
N PRO A 335 -2.25 12.70 20.63
CA PRO A 335 -3.14 13.77 20.19
C PRO A 335 -2.63 14.56 18.98
N LEU A 336 -1.32 14.67 18.77
CA LEU A 336 -0.73 15.38 17.62
C LEU A 336 -0.93 14.62 16.30
N VAL A 337 -0.76 13.30 16.32
CA VAL A 337 -0.93 12.41 15.15
C VAL A 337 -2.41 12.19 14.84
N LEU A 338 -3.24 11.95 15.86
CA LEU A 338 -4.70 11.82 15.69
C LEU A 338 -5.37 13.14 15.32
N ASN A 339 -4.77 14.30 15.67
CA ASN A 339 -5.28 15.59 15.23
C ASN A 339 -5.30 15.66 13.70
N GLN A 340 -4.29 15.21 12.97
CA GLN A 340 -4.21 15.39 11.51
C GLN A 340 -5.42 14.84 10.72
N VAL A 341 -6.01 13.72 11.16
CA VAL A 341 -7.20 13.13 10.50
C VAL A 341 -8.49 13.90 10.86
N GLY A 342 -8.57 14.48 12.06
CA GLY A 342 -9.69 15.33 12.48
C GLY A 342 -9.55 16.79 12.02
N GLU A 343 -8.33 17.27 11.76
CA GLU A 343 -8.08 18.64 11.34
C GLU A 343 -8.62 18.91 9.95
N ILE A 344 -8.57 17.94 9.03
CA ILE A 344 -9.06 18.09 7.65
C ILE A 344 -10.57 18.41 7.67
N GLU A 345 -11.38 17.66 8.42
CA GLU A 345 -12.85 17.84 8.46
C GLU A 345 -13.30 19.23 8.94
N VAL A 346 -12.46 19.93 9.70
CA VAL A 346 -12.70 21.29 10.18
C VAL A 346 -11.68 22.30 9.65
N ALA A 347 -10.85 21.93 8.66
CA ALA A 347 -9.73 22.74 8.21
C ALA A 347 -10.19 24.06 7.60
N LYS A 348 -11.33 24.07 6.89
CA LYS A 348 -11.94 25.30 6.37
C LYS A 348 -12.29 26.27 7.49
N GLN A 349 -12.86 25.76 8.58
CA GLN A 349 -13.18 26.57 9.77
C GLN A 349 -11.91 27.09 10.44
N LYS A 350 -10.90 26.23 10.60
CA LYS A 350 -9.60 26.61 11.19
C LYS A 350 -8.87 27.67 10.36
N LEU A 351 -8.89 27.55 9.03
CA LEU A 351 -8.28 28.53 8.13
C LEU A 351 -8.99 29.88 8.21
N ASN A 352 -10.33 29.89 8.29
CA ASN A 352 -11.09 31.12 8.52
C ASN A 352 -10.70 31.79 9.85
N GLN A 353 -10.64 31.03 10.94
CA GLN A 353 -10.23 31.55 12.25
C GLN A 353 -8.79 32.07 12.24
N PHE A 354 -7.89 31.42 11.50
CA PHE A 354 -6.52 31.88 11.31
C PHE A 354 -6.47 33.24 10.60
N CYS A 355 -7.23 33.41 9.51
CA CYS A 355 -7.31 34.67 8.77
C CYS A 355 -7.86 35.79 9.64
N GLU A 356 -8.93 35.53 10.40
CA GLU A 356 -9.50 36.50 11.34
C GLU A 356 -8.49 36.94 12.41
N LYS A 357 -7.77 35.99 13.02
CA LYS A 357 -6.75 36.28 14.03
C LYS A 357 -5.58 37.09 13.47
N LYS A 358 -5.22 36.87 12.20
CA LYS A 358 -4.12 37.57 11.51
C LYS A 358 -4.58 38.82 10.75
N GLN A 359 -5.86 39.18 10.82
CA GLN A 359 -6.47 40.28 10.07
C GLN A 359 -6.23 40.19 8.55
N LEU A 360 -6.23 38.96 8.02
CA LEU A 360 -6.12 38.69 6.58
C LEU A 360 -7.50 38.66 5.93
N ALA A 361 -7.54 38.92 4.62
CA ALA A 361 -8.74 38.72 3.82
C ALA A 361 -9.21 37.26 3.90
N LYS A 362 -10.53 37.05 3.80
CA LYS A 362 -11.11 35.70 3.88
C LYS A 362 -10.65 34.85 2.69
N PRO A 363 -10.33 33.56 2.91
CA PRO A 363 -9.92 32.66 1.85
C PRO A 363 -11.06 32.41 0.86
N THR A 364 -10.74 32.42 -0.42
CA THR A 364 -11.69 32.15 -1.51
C THR A 364 -11.53 30.73 -2.00
N TYR A 365 -12.63 29.99 -2.09
CA TYR A 365 -12.63 28.59 -2.54
C TYR A 365 -13.24 28.49 -3.94
N ARG A 366 -12.65 27.63 -4.78
CA ARG A 366 -13.16 27.33 -6.12
C ARG A 366 -13.06 25.84 -6.41
N VAL A 367 -14.13 25.23 -6.89
CA VAL A 367 -14.07 23.89 -7.49
C VAL A 367 -13.34 24.00 -8.81
N GLU A 368 -12.15 23.39 -8.90
CA GLU A 368 -11.33 23.40 -10.11
C GLU A 368 -11.75 22.30 -11.07
N LYS A 369 -12.16 21.15 -10.52
CA LYS A 369 -12.52 19.98 -11.30
C LYS A 369 -13.67 19.23 -10.64
N GLU A 370 -14.68 18.90 -11.45
CA GLU A 370 -15.73 17.94 -11.13
C GLU A 370 -15.57 16.75 -12.09
N SER A 371 -15.54 15.53 -11.54
CA SER A 371 -15.39 14.31 -12.34
C SER A 371 -16.22 13.16 -11.75
N GLY A 372 -16.42 12.12 -12.55
CA GLY A 372 -17.15 10.92 -12.14
C GLY A 372 -18.64 10.94 -12.50
N PRO A 373 -19.29 9.76 -12.50
CA PRO A 373 -20.71 9.65 -12.76
C PRO A 373 -21.55 10.24 -11.62
N ALA A 374 -22.84 10.50 -11.85
CA ALA A 374 -23.70 11.19 -10.87
C ALA A 374 -23.77 10.51 -9.48
N HIS A 375 -23.56 9.19 -9.42
CA HIS A 375 -23.55 8.40 -8.19
C HIS A 375 -22.16 8.30 -7.52
N GLU A 376 -21.13 8.86 -8.14
CA GLU A 376 -19.74 8.82 -7.65
C GLU A 376 -18.99 10.10 -8.08
N LYS A 377 -19.61 11.25 -7.83
CA LYS A 377 -19.01 12.55 -8.14
C LYS A 377 -17.81 12.82 -7.24
N ARG A 378 -16.75 13.35 -7.83
CA ARG A 378 -15.52 13.79 -7.17
C ARG A 378 -15.27 15.26 -7.48
N PHE A 379 -14.87 16.01 -6.47
CA PHE A 379 -14.60 17.44 -6.54
C PHE A 379 -13.17 17.71 -6.08
N ILE A 380 -12.40 18.43 -6.89
CA ILE A 380 -11.14 19.06 -6.47
C ILE A 380 -11.43 20.53 -6.23
N CYS A 381 -11.08 21.02 -5.05
CA CYS A 381 -11.21 22.42 -4.72
C CYS A 381 -9.83 23.03 -4.53
N SER A 382 -9.65 24.27 -4.96
CA SER A 382 -8.54 25.11 -4.52
C SER A 382 -9.01 26.17 -3.55
N VAL A 383 -8.07 26.67 -2.76
CA VAL A 383 -8.23 27.80 -1.86
C VAL A 383 -7.16 28.83 -2.18
N GLN A 384 -7.59 30.08 -2.29
CA GLN A 384 -6.74 31.23 -2.58
C GLN A 384 -6.82 32.24 -1.43
N MET A 385 -5.67 32.80 -1.06
CA MET A 385 -5.50 33.84 -0.05
C MET A 385 -4.57 34.94 -0.55
N GLU A 386 -4.82 36.18 -0.12
CA GLU A 386 -3.89 37.28 -0.35
C GLU A 386 -2.88 37.33 0.79
N ILE A 387 -1.64 36.91 0.51
CA ILE A 387 -0.55 36.89 1.48
C ILE A 387 0.57 37.76 0.91
N GLY A 388 0.69 39.00 1.38
CA GLY A 388 1.64 39.97 0.82
C GLY A 388 1.13 40.58 -0.49
N SER A 389 2.00 40.72 -1.49
CA SER A 389 1.70 41.40 -2.76
C SER A 389 1.14 40.50 -3.86
N GLU A 390 1.13 39.17 -3.68
CA GLU A 390 0.68 38.20 -4.69
C GLU A 390 -0.37 37.24 -4.09
N PRO A 391 -1.39 36.83 -4.87
CA PRO A 391 -2.35 35.84 -4.45
C PRO A 391 -1.69 34.44 -4.38
N TYR A 392 -1.81 33.80 -3.22
CA TYR A 392 -1.31 32.45 -2.99
C TYR A 392 -2.46 31.45 -3.05
N ALA A 393 -2.37 30.47 -3.94
CA ALA A 393 -3.39 29.45 -4.14
C ALA A 393 -2.82 28.04 -4.00
N VAL A 394 -3.60 27.13 -3.41
CA VAL A 394 -3.27 25.71 -3.32
C VAL A 394 -4.50 24.86 -3.56
N SER A 395 -4.30 23.70 -4.19
CA SER A 395 -5.36 22.73 -4.44
C SER A 395 -5.36 21.63 -3.38
N GLY A 396 -6.56 21.21 -2.98
CA GLY A 396 -6.78 20.06 -2.12
C GLY A 396 -6.81 18.75 -2.91
N MET A 397 -6.99 17.65 -2.20
CA MET A 397 -7.26 16.35 -2.80
C MET A 397 -8.71 16.29 -3.31
N ASP A 398 -8.99 15.37 -4.23
CA ASP A 398 -10.36 15.11 -4.67
C ASP A 398 -11.18 14.50 -3.53
N LYS A 399 -12.45 14.90 -3.42
CA LYS A 399 -13.37 14.43 -2.39
C LYS A 399 -14.77 14.19 -2.95
N PRO A 400 -15.56 13.28 -2.35
CA PRO A 400 -16.90 12.96 -2.83
C PRO A 400 -17.91 14.10 -2.67
N ARG A 401 -17.59 15.08 -1.81
CA ARG A 401 -18.44 16.25 -1.54
C ARG A 401 -17.60 17.52 -1.63
N VAL A 402 -18.18 18.58 -2.20
CA VAL A 402 -17.55 19.91 -2.29
C VAL A 402 -17.04 20.39 -0.92
N LYS A 403 -17.84 20.22 0.14
CA LYS A 403 -17.46 20.60 1.51
C LYS A 403 -16.17 19.91 1.97
N GLU A 404 -15.99 18.63 1.64
CA GLU A 404 -14.80 17.87 1.99
C GLU A 404 -13.61 18.31 1.13
N ALA A 405 -13.83 18.61 -0.15
CA ALA A 405 -12.80 19.11 -1.07
C ALA A 405 -12.25 20.46 -0.61
N GLU A 406 -13.13 21.38 -0.19
CA GLU A 406 -12.75 22.67 0.38
C GLU A 406 -11.94 22.51 1.68
N ASN A 407 -12.38 21.60 2.54
CA ASN A 407 -11.67 21.23 3.76
C ASN A 407 -10.27 20.65 3.46
N SER A 408 -10.17 19.80 2.43
CA SER A 408 -8.87 19.29 1.96
C SER A 408 -7.95 20.42 1.49
N ALA A 409 -8.48 21.36 0.69
CA ALA A 409 -7.72 22.51 0.20
C ALA A 409 -7.26 23.41 1.37
N ALA A 410 -8.15 23.65 2.33
CA ALA A 410 -7.86 24.42 3.53
C ALA A 410 -6.76 23.78 4.39
N SER A 411 -6.73 22.45 4.48
CA SER A 411 -5.69 21.71 5.20
C SER A 411 -4.33 21.92 4.54
N THR A 412 -4.25 21.77 3.21
CA THR A 412 -3.02 22.03 2.45
C THR A 412 -2.54 23.46 2.65
N MET A 413 -3.47 24.44 2.66
CA MET A 413 -3.15 25.85 2.88
C MET A 413 -2.60 26.11 4.29
N LEU A 414 -3.25 25.57 5.33
CA LEU A 414 -2.78 25.69 6.71
C LEU A 414 -1.38 25.10 6.91
N GLN A 415 -1.12 23.93 6.30
CA GLN A 415 0.21 23.30 6.33
C GLN A 415 1.27 24.17 5.64
N ASN A 416 0.93 24.83 4.54
CA ASN A 416 1.85 25.71 3.82
C ASN A 416 2.04 27.06 4.53
N LEU A 417 1.00 27.62 5.16
CA LEU A 417 1.09 28.82 5.99
C LEU A 417 1.99 28.61 7.21
N GLY A 418 1.90 27.45 7.86
CA GLY A 418 2.79 27.07 8.96
C GLY A 418 4.27 26.98 8.56
N ARG A 419 4.56 26.86 7.25
CA ARG A 419 5.92 26.80 6.69
C ARG A 419 6.49 28.16 6.26
N HIS A 420 5.65 29.20 6.13
CA HIS A 420 6.05 30.54 5.66
C HIS A 420 5.97 31.64 6.72
N LEU A 421 5.35 31.39 7.88
CA LEU A 421 5.12 32.38 8.94
C LEU A 421 5.83 32.05 10.27
N ILE A 422 6.79 31.13 10.26
CA ILE A 422 7.73 30.85 11.36
C ILE A 422 9.13 31.24 10.91
#